data_AF-A0A0F8YVR1-F1
#
_entry.id   AF-A0A0F8YVR1-F1
#
_cell.length_a   1.000
_cell.length_b   1.000
_cell.length_c   1.000
_cell.angle_alpha   90.00
_cell.angle_beta   90.00
_cell.angle_gamma   90.00
#
_symmetry.space_group_name_H-M   'P 1'
#
loop_
_entity.id
_entity.type
_entity.pdbx_description
1 polymer ?
#
loop_
_entity_poly.entity_id
_entity_poly.type
_entity_poly.pdbx_seq_one_letter_code
_entity_poly.pdbx_strand_id
1 'polypeptide(L)'
;MKTSVKKLESNRRWKEKNKDKARKSVRDWIAKDPEANRLRARSWAAQNRDRSRKKAREWAVANPEKYRTNMRKYKLSGYGLTLDAYNALLVGQSNKCAICKSHSPPNTFLIDHDHSSGAVRGLLCRKCNTGLGMFEDSVETLTLALKYIQRNNGRNI
;
A
#
# COMPACT_ATOMS: atom_id res chain seq x y z
N MET A 1 21.87 -34.01 -25.22
CA MET A 1 21.82 -33.08 -24.04
C MET A 1 22.84 -31.94 -24.08
N LYS A 2 24.12 -32.13 -24.48
CA LYS A 2 25.18 -31.08 -24.41
C LYS A 2 25.04 -29.91 -25.42
N THR A 3 24.33 -30.09 -26.53
CA THR A 3 24.15 -29.09 -27.60
C THR A 3 23.17 -27.96 -27.24
N SER A 4 22.13 -28.27 -26.48
CA SER A 4 21.11 -27.29 -26.05
C SER A 4 21.69 -26.28 -25.04
N VAL A 5 22.49 -26.76 -24.09
CA VAL A 5 23.14 -25.91 -23.05
C VAL A 5 24.13 -24.93 -23.67
N LYS A 6 25.00 -25.39 -24.59
CA LYS A 6 25.96 -24.51 -25.30
C LYS A 6 25.26 -23.42 -26.11
N LYS A 7 24.11 -23.72 -26.72
CA LYS A 7 23.31 -22.74 -27.48
C LYS A 7 22.68 -21.69 -26.56
N LEU A 8 22.20 -22.09 -25.38
CA LEU A 8 21.65 -21.17 -24.38
C LEU A 8 22.73 -20.23 -23.81
N GLU A 9 23.92 -20.75 -23.51
CA GLU A 9 25.04 -19.94 -23.00
C GLU A 9 25.56 -18.95 -24.03
N SER A 10 25.69 -19.38 -25.29
CA SER A 10 26.07 -18.50 -26.41
C SER A 10 25.06 -17.36 -26.59
N ASN A 11 23.76 -17.68 -26.56
CA ASN A 11 22.69 -16.69 -26.66
C ASN A 11 22.70 -15.71 -25.46
N ARG A 12 22.98 -16.20 -24.24
CA ARG A 12 23.11 -15.35 -23.05
C ARG A 12 24.25 -14.35 -23.19
N ARG A 13 25.45 -14.82 -23.60
CA ARG A 13 26.63 -13.98 -23.84
C ARG A 13 26.37 -12.94 -24.94
N TRP A 14 25.67 -13.32 -26.00
CA TRP A 14 25.28 -12.40 -27.06
C TRP A 14 24.34 -11.31 -26.54
N LYS A 15 23.30 -11.68 -25.78
CA LYS A 15 22.37 -10.72 -25.16
C LYS A 15 23.06 -9.78 -24.19
N GLU A 16 24.06 -10.26 -23.45
CA GLU A 16 24.86 -9.43 -22.54
C GLU A 16 25.71 -8.39 -23.25
N LYS A 17 26.35 -8.76 -24.36
CA LYS A 17 27.14 -7.83 -25.18
C LYS A 17 26.29 -6.89 -26.04
N ASN A 18 25.03 -7.27 -26.31
CA ASN A 18 24.13 -6.54 -27.21
C ASN A 18 22.86 -6.05 -26.48
N LYS A 19 22.94 -5.74 -25.18
CA LYS A 19 21.76 -5.36 -24.36
C LYS A 19 20.96 -4.23 -25.00
N ASP A 20 21.62 -3.20 -25.50
CA ASP A 20 20.94 -2.04 -26.06
C ASP A 20 20.30 -2.33 -27.42
N LYS A 21 20.97 -3.13 -28.27
CA LYS A 21 20.38 -3.62 -29.53
C LYS A 21 19.17 -4.51 -29.28
N ALA A 22 19.23 -5.38 -28.28
CA ALA A 22 18.10 -6.23 -27.89
C ALA A 22 16.94 -5.40 -27.31
N ARG A 23 17.22 -4.42 -26.44
CA ARG A 23 16.21 -3.50 -25.89
C ARG A 23 15.54 -2.67 -26.98
N LYS A 24 16.33 -2.13 -27.92
CA LYS A 24 15.83 -1.38 -29.07
C LYS A 24 14.90 -2.26 -29.91
N SER A 25 15.34 -3.47 -30.26
CA SER A 25 14.52 -4.41 -31.04
C SER A 25 13.20 -4.76 -30.35
N VAL A 26 13.18 -4.94 -29.03
CA VAL A 26 11.94 -5.18 -28.27
C VAL A 26 11.04 -3.94 -28.29
N ARG A 27 11.61 -2.74 -28.11
CA ARG A 27 10.86 -1.48 -28.18
C ARG A 27 10.22 -1.30 -29.55
N ASP A 28 10.97 -1.53 -30.62
CA ASP A 28 10.50 -1.42 -32.00
C ASP A 28 9.38 -2.44 -32.28
N TRP A 29 9.49 -3.66 -31.75
CA TRP A 29 8.43 -4.67 -31.85
C TRP A 29 7.16 -4.28 -31.06
N ILE A 30 7.30 -3.71 -29.86
CA ILE A 30 6.16 -3.24 -29.07
C ILE A 30 5.44 -2.09 -29.78
N ALA A 31 6.20 -1.16 -30.36
CA ALA A 31 5.69 0.03 -31.03
C ALA A 31 4.94 -0.27 -32.33
N LYS A 32 5.26 -1.37 -33.02
CA LYS A 32 4.60 -1.77 -34.28
C LYS A 32 3.10 -2.06 -34.13
N ASP A 33 2.70 -2.62 -32.99
CA ASP A 33 1.30 -2.94 -32.72
C ASP A 33 1.02 -2.90 -31.21
N PRO A 34 0.87 -1.68 -30.63
CA PRO A 34 0.68 -1.51 -29.20
C PRO A 34 -0.61 -2.16 -28.70
N GLU A 35 -1.64 -2.18 -29.54
CA GLU A 35 -2.96 -2.70 -29.19
C GLU A 35 -2.97 -4.22 -29.12
N ALA A 36 -2.48 -4.93 -30.15
CA ALA A 36 -2.38 -6.39 -30.08
C ALA A 36 -1.46 -6.83 -28.94
N ASN A 37 -0.39 -6.08 -28.67
CA ASN A 37 0.49 -6.36 -27.53
C ASN A 37 -0.24 -6.18 -26.19
N ARG A 38 -1.07 -5.15 -26.04
CA ARG A 38 -1.92 -4.94 -24.85
C ARG A 38 -2.94 -6.07 -24.68
N LEU A 39 -3.59 -6.50 -25.77
CA LEU A 39 -4.58 -7.58 -25.76
C LEU A 39 -3.93 -8.92 -25.41
N ARG A 40 -2.78 -9.25 -26.01
CA ARG A 40 -1.98 -10.43 -25.66
C ARG A 40 -1.57 -10.41 -24.19
N ALA A 41 -1.09 -9.28 -23.69
CA ALA A 41 -0.71 -9.12 -22.29
C ALA A 41 -1.91 -9.32 -21.35
N ARG A 42 -3.07 -8.75 -21.68
CA ARG A 42 -4.31 -8.93 -20.90
C ARG A 42 -4.76 -10.40 -20.89
N SER A 43 -4.80 -11.05 -22.05
CA SER A 43 -5.18 -12.46 -22.18
C SER A 43 -4.23 -13.37 -21.39
N TRP A 44 -2.92 -13.15 -21.52
CA TRP A 44 -1.92 -13.88 -20.75
C TRP A 44 -2.09 -13.68 -19.23
N ALA A 45 -2.33 -12.44 -18.79
CA ALA A 45 -2.55 -12.12 -17.37
C ALA A 45 -3.81 -12.78 -16.81
N ALA A 46 -4.89 -12.84 -17.59
CA ALA A 46 -6.13 -13.53 -17.21
C ALA A 46 -5.88 -15.04 -17.03
N GLN A 47 -5.24 -15.68 -18.00
CA GLN A 47 -4.94 -17.13 -17.97
C GLN A 47 -3.93 -17.51 -16.88
N ASN A 48 -3.00 -16.60 -16.52
CA ASN A 48 -1.93 -16.86 -15.56
C ASN A 48 -2.18 -16.20 -14.19
N ARG A 49 -3.42 -15.78 -13.90
CA ARG A 49 -3.77 -15.06 -12.67
C ARG A 49 -3.43 -15.87 -11.42
N ASP A 50 -3.85 -17.13 -11.38
CA ASP A 50 -3.65 -17.98 -10.19
C ASP A 50 -2.20 -18.39 -10.00
N ARG A 51 -1.49 -18.66 -11.11
CA ARG A 51 -0.04 -18.87 -11.10
C ARG A 51 0.70 -17.66 -10.52
N SER A 52 0.33 -16.45 -10.95
CA SER A 52 0.95 -15.22 -10.49
C SER A 52 0.66 -14.97 -9.01
N ARG A 53 -0.57 -15.22 -8.56
CA ARG A 53 -0.96 -15.14 -7.14
C ARG A 53 -0.22 -16.14 -6.27
N LYS A 54 -0.11 -17.40 -6.71
CA LYS A 54 0.64 -18.45 -6.00
C LYS A 54 2.10 -18.01 -5.81
N LYS A 55 2.75 -17.58 -6.90
CA LYS A 55 4.13 -17.09 -6.85
C LYS A 55 4.30 -15.86 -5.94
N ALA A 56 3.33 -14.93 -5.97
CA ALA A 56 3.36 -13.77 -5.09
C ALA A 56 3.24 -14.15 -3.61
N ARG A 57 2.38 -15.13 -3.27
CA ARG A 57 2.25 -15.67 -1.90
C ARG A 57 3.54 -16.36 -1.46
N GLU A 58 4.10 -17.23 -2.30
CA GLU A 58 5.38 -17.91 -2.03
C GLU A 58 6.50 -16.89 -1.79
N TRP A 59 6.56 -15.84 -2.61
CA TRP A 59 7.53 -14.76 -2.44
C TRP A 59 7.34 -14.01 -1.11
N ALA A 60 6.09 -13.69 -0.74
CA ALA A 60 5.79 -13.00 0.52
C ALA A 60 6.17 -13.84 1.75
N VAL A 61 5.94 -15.15 1.70
CA VAL A 61 6.36 -16.10 2.75
C VAL A 61 7.88 -16.20 2.83
N ALA A 62 8.56 -16.30 1.68
CA ALA A 62 10.03 -16.38 1.63
C ALA A 62 10.73 -15.04 1.95
N ASN A 63 10.05 -13.91 1.86
CA ASN A 63 10.62 -12.57 2.03
C ASN A 63 9.75 -11.68 2.95
N PRO A 64 9.49 -12.09 4.21
CA PRO A 64 8.50 -11.46 5.06
C PRO A 64 8.82 -9.99 5.38
N GLU A 65 10.09 -9.64 5.59
CA GLU A 65 10.53 -8.28 5.88
C GLU A 65 10.36 -7.33 4.69
N LYS A 66 10.82 -7.75 3.50
CA LYS A 66 10.65 -6.96 2.27
C LYS A 66 9.17 -6.80 1.93
N TYR A 67 8.38 -7.86 2.11
CA TYR A 67 6.93 -7.78 1.93
C TYR A 67 6.30 -6.76 2.86
N ARG A 68 6.59 -6.81 4.17
CA ARG A 68 6.10 -5.82 5.15
C ARG A 68 6.50 -4.39 4.79
N THR A 69 7.74 -4.19 4.39
CA THR A 69 8.26 -2.87 3.99
C THR A 69 7.54 -2.34 2.75
N ASN A 70 7.39 -3.17 1.71
CA ASN A 70 6.68 -2.78 0.49
C ASN A 70 5.20 -2.50 0.75
N MET A 71 4.54 -3.33 1.57
CA MET A 71 3.16 -3.12 1.97
C MET A 71 2.98 -1.83 2.78
N ARG A 72 3.93 -1.51 3.67
CA ARG A 72 3.93 -0.24 4.41
C ARG A 72 4.04 0.94 3.44
N LYS A 73 5.00 0.92 2.52
CA LYS A 73 5.17 1.97 1.50
C LYS A 73 3.92 2.15 0.66
N TYR A 74 3.35 1.07 0.15
CA TYR A 74 2.13 1.08 -0.65
C TYR A 74 0.94 1.68 0.12
N LYS A 75 0.79 1.31 1.40
CA LYS A 75 -0.27 1.88 2.25
C LYS A 75 -0.09 3.39 2.44
N LEU A 76 1.14 3.85 2.72
CA LEU A 76 1.42 5.28 2.91
C LEU A 76 1.20 6.09 1.64
N SER A 77 1.57 5.56 0.47
CA SER A 77 1.35 6.25 -0.80
C SER A 77 -0.12 6.49 -1.13
N GLY A 78 -1.03 5.63 -0.63
CA GLY A 78 -2.47 5.86 -0.74
C GLY A 78 -2.97 7.13 -0.04
N TYR A 79 -2.18 7.65 0.92
CA TYR A 79 -2.44 8.90 1.63
C TYR A 79 -1.49 10.03 1.21
N GLY A 80 -0.72 9.85 0.12
CA GLY A 80 0.29 10.82 -0.31
C GLY A 80 1.48 10.96 0.64
N LEU A 81 1.72 10.00 1.54
CA LEU A 81 2.78 10.07 2.53
C LEU A 81 4.00 9.21 2.17
N THR A 82 5.18 9.74 2.47
CA THR A 82 6.41 8.94 2.62
C THR A 82 6.52 8.41 4.05
N LEU A 83 7.47 7.49 4.28
CA LEU A 83 7.75 7.03 5.64
C LEU A 83 8.25 8.17 6.53
N ASP A 84 9.09 9.05 5.98
CA ASP A 84 9.64 10.19 6.71
C ASP A 84 8.56 11.21 7.04
N ALA A 85 7.63 11.47 6.11
CA ALA A 85 6.49 12.34 6.37
C ALA A 85 5.57 11.77 7.47
N TYR A 86 5.31 10.47 7.45
CA TYR A 86 4.57 9.80 8.53
C TYR A 86 5.28 9.94 9.89
N ASN A 87 6.60 9.73 9.92
CA ASN A 87 7.39 9.84 11.15
C ASN A 87 7.44 11.28 11.67
N ALA A 88 7.61 12.26 10.77
CA ALA A 88 7.59 13.67 11.11
C ALA A 88 6.23 14.09 11.69
N LEU A 89 5.12 13.61 11.10
CA LEU A 89 3.77 13.83 11.62
C LEU A 89 3.62 13.22 13.03
N LEU A 90 4.13 12.01 13.26
CA LEU A 90 4.08 11.37 14.57
C LEU A 90 4.89 12.15 15.63
N VAL A 91 6.08 12.62 15.28
CA VAL A 91 6.91 13.46 16.14
C VAL A 91 6.21 14.79 16.43
N GLY A 92 5.59 15.42 15.43
CA GLY A 92 4.79 16.63 15.60
C GLY A 92 3.59 16.43 16.53
N GLN A 93 3.10 15.20 16.68
CA GLN A 93 2.08 14.83 17.67
C GLN A 93 2.67 14.34 19.01
N SER A 94 3.94 14.61 19.28
CA SER A 94 4.65 14.17 20.48
C SER A 94 4.61 12.65 20.69
N ASN A 95 4.67 11.89 19.59
CA ASN A 95 4.58 10.42 19.58
C ASN A 95 3.31 9.87 20.25
N LYS A 96 2.20 10.59 20.12
CA LYS A 96 0.91 10.30 20.75
C LYS A 96 -0.25 10.39 19.75
N CYS A 97 -1.38 9.81 20.12
CA CYS A 97 -2.65 9.96 19.41
C CYS A 97 -3.04 11.44 19.32
N ALA A 98 -3.48 11.92 18.15
CA ALA A 98 -3.91 13.31 18.00
C ALA A 98 -5.11 13.68 18.89
N ILE A 99 -5.98 12.70 19.20
CA ILE A 99 -7.19 12.89 20.00
C ILE A 99 -6.93 12.63 21.48
N CYS A 100 -6.81 11.37 21.90
CA CYS A 100 -6.74 11.02 23.33
C CYS A 100 -5.36 11.23 23.97
N LYS A 101 -4.36 11.66 23.20
CA LYS A 101 -2.96 11.86 23.63
C LYS A 101 -2.30 10.62 24.26
N SER A 102 -2.89 9.44 24.12
CA SER A 102 -2.29 8.20 24.59
C SER A 102 -1.14 7.79 23.68
N HIS A 103 -0.16 7.10 24.26
CA HIS A 103 0.78 6.32 23.47
C HIS A 103 0.04 5.12 22.87
N SER A 104 0.47 4.71 21.69
CA SER A 104 0.17 3.41 21.11
C SER A 104 1.49 2.64 21.10
N PRO A 105 1.48 1.29 21.11
CA PRO A 105 2.68 0.53 20.83
C PRO A 105 3.42 1.10 19.62
N PRO A 106 4.76 1.07 19.60
CA PRO A 106 5.51 1.68 18.51
C PRO A 106 5.00 1.15 17.17
N ASN A 107 4.57 2.06 16.29
CA ASN A 107 4.12 1.81 14.91
C ASN A 107 2.66 1.39 14.67
N THR A 108 1.77 1.44 15.67
CA THR A 108 0.35 1.05 15.46
C THR A 108 -0.62 2.20 15.24
N PHE A 109 -0.15 3.45 15.15
CA PHE A 109 -1.04 4.55 14.80
C PHE A 109 -1.60 4.38 13.39
N LEU A 110 -2.88 4.71 13.26
CA LEU A 110 -3.64 4.71 12.02
C LEU A 110 -3.64 6.12 11.45
N ILE A 111 -3.65 6.22 10.12
CA ILE A 111 -3.75 7.49 9.41
C ILE A 111 -5.22 7.84 9.33
N ASP A 112 -5.58 8.92 10.00
CA ASP A 112 -6.89 9.54 9.91
C ASP A 112 -6.88 10.58 8.79
N HIS A 113 -7.93 10.58 7.98
CA HIS A 113 -8.05 11.43 6.81
C HIS A 113 -9.50 11.84 6.63
N ASP A 114 -9.69 13.00 6.04
CA ASP A 114 -11.00 13.48 5.67
C ASP A 114 -11.52 12.68 4.46
N HIS A 115 -12.71 12.08 4.58
CA HIS A 115 -13.28 11.22 3.53
C HIS A 115 -13.76 11.98 2.29
N SER A 116 -13.88 13.32 2.35
CA SER A 116 -14.30 14.15 1.21
C SER A 116 -13.12 14.60 0.34
N SER A 117 -12.01 15.00 0.99
CA SER A 117 -10.83 15.58 0.35
C SER A 117 -9.64 14.62 0.26
N GLY A 118 -9.63 13.55 1.06
CA GLY A 118 -8.48 12.67 1.24
C GLY A 118 -7.35 13.30 2.07
N ALA A 119 -7.51 14.52 2.58
CA ALA A 119 -6.49 15.21 3.35
C ALA A 119 -6.24 14.50 4.69
N VAL A 120 -4.97 14.26 5.01
CA VAL A 120 -4.58 13.64 6.29
C VAL A 120 -4.86 14.61 7.44
N ARG A 121 -5.68 14.19 8.40
CA ARG A 121 -6.01 14.95 9.62
C ARG A 121 -4.98 14.70 10.72
N GLY A 122 -4.45 13.48 10.82
CA GLY A 122 -3.43 13.12 11.81
C GLY A 122 -3.27 11.63 12.00
N LEU A 123 -2.54 11.26 13.04
CA LEU A 123 -2.31 9.88 13.45
C LEU A 123 -3.09 9.55 14.72
N LEU A 124 -3.95 8.54 14.66
CA LEU A 124 -4.85 8.16 15.74
C LEU A 124 -4.55 6.77 16.26
N CYS A 125 -4.79 6.54 17.56
CA CYS A 125 -4.81 5.17 18.07
C CYS A 125 -6.04 4.45 17.51
N ARG A 126 -6.00 3.11 17.49
CA ARG A 126 -7.09 2.28 16.96
C ARG A 126 -8.45 2.65 17.55
N LYS A 127 -8.53 2.84 18.87
CA LYS A 127 -9.78 3.16 19.56
C LYS A 127 -10.39 4.48 19.07
N CYS A 128 -9.59 5.54 18.99
CA CYS A 128 -10.06 6.85 18.53
C CYS A 128 -10.47 6.81 17.05
N ASN A 129 -9.66 6.19 16.19
CA ASN A 129 -9.97 6.09 14.76
C ASN A 129 -11.27 5.29 14.52
N THR A 130 -11.45 4.16 15.22
CA THR A 130 -12.68 3.38 15.10
C THR A 130 -13.87 4.13 15.66
N GLY A 131 -13.69 4.84 16.79
CA GLY A 131 -14.74 5.68 17.36
C GLY A 131 -15.23 6.76 16.41
N LEU A 132 -14.33 7.50 15.75
CA LEU A 132 -14.71 8.48 14.73
C LEU A 132 -15.49 7.84 13.58
N GLY A 133 -15.01 6.72 13.06
CA GLY A 133 -15.69 5.99 11.98
C GLY A 133 -17.07 5.45 12.38
N MET A 134 -17.29 5.06 13.64
CA MET A 134 -18.60 4.64 14.14
C MET A 134 -19.63 5.77 14.21
N PHE A 135 -19.16 7.02 14.27
CA PHE A 135 -20.00 8.20 14.15
C PHE A 135 -19.97 8.80 12.73
N GLU A 136 -19.41 8.06 11.76
CA GLU A 136 -19.30 8.47 10.34
C GLU A 136 -18.63 9.84 10.15
N ASP A 137 -17.70 10.19 11.05
CA ASP A 137 -17.08 11.53 11.12
C ASP A 137 -18.08 12.70 11.26
N SER A 138 -19.33 12.43 11.64
CA SER A 138 -20.39 13.44 11.75
C SER A 138 -20.21 14.30 13.00
N VAL A 139 -19.94 15.58 12.78
CA VAL A 139 -19.87 16.59 13.85
C VAL A 139 -21.19 16.68 14.61
N GLU A 140 -22.31 16.56 13.91
CA GLU A 140 -23.64 16.59 14.51
C GLU A 140 -23.84 15.42 15.46
N THR A 141 -23.60 14.19 14.99
CA THR A 141 -23.79 12.97 15.79
C THR A 141 -22.85 12.95 16.99
N LEU A 142 -21.58 13.35 16.81
CA LEU A 142 -20.62 13.47 17.91
C LEU A 142 -21.07 14.49 18.97
N THR A 143 -21.64 15.62 18.52
CA THR A 143 -22.18 16.64 19.43
C THR A 143 -23.38 16.12 20.22
N LEU A 144 -24.27 15.35 19.57
CA LEU A 144 -25.40 14.71 20.25
C LEU A 144 -24.92 13.66 21.25
N ALA A 145 -23.92 12.85 20.91
CA ALA A 145 -23.32 11.88 21.82
C ALA A 145 -22.72 12.56 23.06
N LEU A 146 -21.99 13.67 22.89
CA LEU A 146 -21.48 14.48 24.00
C LEU A 146 -22.61 14.98 24.90
N LYS A 147 -23.66 15.59 24.34
CA LYS A 147 -24.83 16.08 25.08
C LYS A 147 -25.53 14.95 25.84
N TYR A 148 -25.66 13.77 25.22
CA TYR A 148 -26.26 12.60 25.85
C TYR A 148 -25.46 12.15 27.08
N ILE A 149 -24.13 12.05 26.96
CA ILE A 149 -23.26 11.68 28.08
C ILE A 149 -23.35 12.73 29.20
N GLN A 150 -23.28 14.02 28.87
CA GLN A 150 -23.37 15.10 29.86
C GLN A 150 -24.70 15.09 30.63
N ARG A 151 -25.81 14.76 29.98
CA ARG A 151 -27.14 14.70 30.60
C ARG A 151 -27.33 13.48 31.52
N ASN A 152 -26.59 12.40 31.29
CA ASN A 152 -26.83 11.12 31.93
C ASN A 152 -25.70 10.64 32.86
N ASN A 153 -24.53 11.29 32.82
CA ASN A 153 -23.48 11.03 33.80
C ASN A 153 -23.97 11.38 35.22
N GLY A 154 -23.91 10.41 36.13
CA GLY A 154 -24.35 10.58 37.52
C GLY A 154 -25.84 10.36 37.78
N ARG A 155 -26.62 9.97 36.75
CA ARG A 155 -27.97 9.42 37.00
C ARG A 155 -27.84 7.96 37.42
N ASN A 156 -28.01 7.71 38.72
CA ASN A 156 -28.36 6.37 39.18
C ASN A 156 -29.81 6.12 38.75
N ILE A 157 -30.03 5.09 37.94
CA ILE A 157 -31.37 4.58 37.60
C ILE A 157 -31.78 3.60 38.69
#